data_AF-A0A351UPW6-F1
#
_entry.id   AF-A0A351UPW6-F1
#
_cell.length_a   1.000
_cell.length_b   1.000
_cell.length_c   1.000
_cell.angle_alpha   90.00
_cell.angle_beta   90.00
_cell.angle_gamma   90.00
#
_symmetry.space_group_name_H-M   'P 1'
#
loop_
_entity.id
_entity.type
_entity.pdbx_description
1 polymer ?
#
loop_
_entity_poly.entity_id
_entity_poly.type
_entity_poly.pdbx_seq_one_letter_code
_entity_poly.pdbx_strand_id
1 'polypeptide(L)'
;MANEISFKKVVLVPGYQCNNRCVFCINSGKRDIKPKTIFELRLEIKEAAARGCDYLEFAGGENTINPDFFRLVAFARRSGFKRVAIATNGRLFSYPAFARAAVDSGLSEIIFSIHGPDARVHDALTRVEGSFRQLLKGIENVRKIFKGIIATNTAVTRLNYRSLPATGKFIAGLGLYNAEFIFADPSYGGVHDNFKELMPRISDCAPYMRDCLDIAAPRLAGATNALASCNWSARYVPLCYFEGYYPLQVSEARELLIYRNVQHVAPDYVSLDYIKGRRELGRAKPPKCRGCALYAGCEGIWKEYLRVYGGGELKPVKKPGAKKII
;
A
#
# COMPACT_ATOMS: atom_id res chain seq x y z
N MET A 1 19.01 7.60 20.97
CA MET A 1 19.53 7.07 19.71
C MET A 1 18.74 5.82 19.37
N ALA A 2 17.59 5.97 18.70
CA ALA A 2 16.88 4.81 18.17
C ALA A 2 17.66 4.37 16.92
N ASN A 3 18.12 3.11 16.88
CA ASN A 3 18.79 2.55 15.71
C ASN A 3 17.95 2.84 14.46
N GLU A 4 18.43 3.74 13.59
CA GLU A 4 17.80 4.04 12.31
C GLU A 4 17.72 2.75 11.50
N ILE A 5 16.54 2.15 11.45
CA ILE A 5 16.24 1.11 10.48
C ILE A 5 16.19 1.84 9.14
N SER A 6 17.23 1.69 8.32
CA SER A 6 17.41 2.46 7.09
C SER A 6 17.57 1.50 5.91
N PHE A 7 16.44 1.03 5.37
CA PHE A 7 16.44 0.18 4.18
C PHE A 7 16.48 1.01 2.90
N LYS A 8 17.02 0.43 1.82
CA LYS A 8 16.78 0.93 0.46
C LYS A 8 15.82 -0.03 -0.23
N LYS A 9 14.66 0.50 -0.62
CA LYS A 9 13.58 -0.29 -1.21
C LYS A 9 13.52 -0.08 -2.71
N VAL A 10 13.27 -1.15 -3.46
CA VAL A 10 12.85 -1.10 -4.86
C VAL A 10 11.49 -1.76 -5.01
N VAL A 11 10.55 -1.05 -5.62
CA VAL A 11 9.28 -1.59 -6.11
C VAL A 11 9.48 -1.91 -7.59
N LEU A 12 9.41 -3.18 -7.92
CA LEU A 12 9.55 -3.67 -9.29
C LEU A 12 8.16 -4.04 -9.83
N VAL A 13 7.83 -3.49 -11.01
CA VAL A 13 6.61 -3.77 -11.75
C VAL A 13 6.99 -4.52 -13.03
N PRO A 14 6.84 -5.85 -13.07
CA PRO A 14 7.07 -6.64 -14.28
C PRO A 14 6.13 -6.31 -15.44
N GLY A 15 4.90 -5.95 -15.12
CA GLY A 15 3.85 -5.67 -16.09
C GLY A 15 2.55 -5.28 -15.40
N TYR A 16 1.54 -5.00 -16.21
CA TYR A 16 0.24 -4.50 -15.75
C TYR A 16 -0.89 -5.52 -15.93
N GLN A 17 -0.58 -6.71 -16.46
CA GLN A 17 -1.55 -7.79 -16.64
C GLN A 17 -2.03 -8.28 -15.27
N CYS A 18 -3.34 -8.53 -15.15
CA CYS A 18 -3.96 -8.87 -13.89
C CYS A 18 -5.23 -9.68 -14.13
N ASN A 19 -5.45 -10.70 -13.31
CA ASN A 19 -6.65 -11.54 -13.33
C ASN A 19 -7.85 -10.91 -12.59
N ASN A 20 -7.68 -9.75 -11.93
CA ASN A 20 -8.78 -8.90 -11.45
C ASN A 20 -9.04 -7.72 -12.40
N ARG A 21 -10.16 -7.01 -12.24
CA ARG A 21 -10.50 -5.77 -12.98
C ARG A 21 -10.97 -4.66 -12.04
N CYS A 22 -10.21 -4.41 -10.97
CA CYS A 22 -10.63 -3.51 -9.89
C CYS A 22 -11.04 -2.13 -10.41
N VAL A 23 -12.19 -1.62 -9.98
CA VAL A 23 -12.76 -0.35 -10.47
C VAL A 23 -11.88 0.86 -10.17
N PHE A 24 -11.06 0.80 -9.13
CA PHE A 24 -10.16 1.88 -8.69
C PHE A 24 -8.72 1.70 -9.15
N CYS A 25 -8.41 0.71 -9.99
CA CYS A 25 -7.03 0.36 -10.32
C CYS A 25 -6.34 1.52 -11.06
N ILE A 26 -5.23 2.02 -10.51
CA ILE A 26 -4.40 3.06 -11.16
C ILE A 26 -3.78 2.59 -12.49
N ASN A 27 -3.68 1.27 -12.69
CA ASN A 27 -3.11 0.64 -13.88
C ASN A 27 -4.17 0.13 -14.86
N SER A 28 -5.45 0.49 -14.71
CA SER A 28 -6.55 -0.03 -15.55
C SER A 28 -6.29 0.18 -17.05
N GLY A 29 -5.82 1.38 -17.44
CA GLY A 29 -5.50 1.73 -18.83
C GLY A 29 -4.11 1.32 -19.30
N LYS A 30 -3.34 0.55 -18.51
CA LYS A 30 -1.94 0.20 -18.81
C LYS A 30 -1.74 -1.27 -19.20
N ARG A 31 -2.80 -2.06 -19.28
CA ARG A 31 -2.72 -3.53 -19.45
C ARG A 31 -2.14 -4.00 -20.78
N ASP A 32 -2.24 -3.15 -21.80
CA ASP A 32 -1.73 -3.43 -23.14
C ASP A 32 -0.25 -3.06 -23.30
N ILE A 33 0.34 -2.40 -22.29
CA ILE A 33 1.78 -2.17 -22.25
C ILE A 33 2.49 -3.51 -22.10
N LYS A 34 3.43 -3.76 -23.02
CA LYS A 34 4.22 -5.00 -23.05
C LYS A 34 4.93 -5.20 -21.70
N PRO A 35 4.79 -6.39 -21.06
CA PRO A 35 5.52 -6.68 -19.84
C PRO A 35 7.02 -6.79 -20.11
N LYS A 36 7.83 -6.47 -19.11
CA LYS A 36 9.27 -6.72 -19.13
C LYS A 36 9.54 -8.22 -19.23
N THR A 37 10.52 -8.58 -20.02
CA THR A 37 11.03 -9.95 -20.14
C THR A 37 11.75 -10.38 -18.86
N ILE A 38 11.93 -11.69 -18.67
CA ILE A 38 12.72 -12.21 -17.55
C ILE A 38 14.16 -11.68 -17.54
N PHE A 39 14.75 -11.45 -18.72
CA PHE A 39 16.12 -10.93 -18.81
C PHE A 39 16.21 -9.50 -18.28
N GLU A 40 15.32 -8.61 -18.75
CA GLU A 40 15.23 -7.24 -18.25
C GLU A 40 14.99 -7.22 -16.74
N LEU A 41 14.07 -8.04 -16.23
CA LEU A 41 13.77 -8.08 -14.80
C LEU A 41 14.97 -8.56 -13.97
N ARG A 42 15.73 -9.54 -14.45
CA ARG A 42 16.96 -9.97 -13.77
C ARG A 42 18.02 -8.88 -13.75
N LEU A 43 18.13 -8.10 -14.82
CA LEU A 43 19.05 -6.97 -14.88
C LEU A 43 18.63 -5.90 -13.85
N GLU A 44 17.36 -5.50 -13.83
CA GLU A 44 16.81 -4.53 -12.88
C GLU A 44 17.03 -4.95 -11.42
N ILE A 45 16.82 -6.24 -11.12
CA ILE A 45 17.09 -6.80 -9.79
C ILE A 45 18.58 -6.67 -9.43
N LYS A 46 19.48 -7.04 -10.35
CA LYS A 46 20.94 -6.93 -10.12
C LYS A 46 21.37 -5.49 -9.93
N GLU A 47 20.87 -4.57 -10.74
CA GLU A 47 21.22 -3.16 -10.63
C GLU A 47 20.68 -2.53 -9.35
N ALA A 48 19.46 -2.86 -8.94
CA ALA A 48 18.90 -2.40 -7.67
C ALA A 48 19.73 -2.93 -6.48
N ALA A 49 20.15 -4.19 -6.51
CA ALA A 49 21.07 -4.76 -5.52
C ALA A 49 22.42 -4.03 -5.52
N ALA A 50 22.99 -3.72 -6.69
CA ALA A 50 24.23 -2.96 -6.82
C ALA A 50 24.11 -1.51 -6.29
N ARG A 51 22.92 -0.91 -6.37
CA ARG A 51 22.59 0.39 -5.73
C ARG A 51 22.40 0.29 -4.20
N GLY A 52 22.54 -0.91 -3.64
CA GLY A 52 22.41 -1.21 -2.22
C GLY A 52 20.97 -1.41 -1.75
N CYS A 53 20.03 -1.69 -2.65
CA CYS A 53 18.67 -2.07 -2.24
C CYS A 53 18.70 -3.45 -1.59
N ASP A 54 18.10 -3.58 -0.41
CA ASP A 54 17.99 -4.82 0.34
C ASP A 54 16.54 -5.24 0.60
N TYR A 55 15.59 -4.41 0.16
CA TYR A 55 14.16 -4.72 0.12
C TYR A 55 13.62 -4.58 -1.31
N LEU A 56 13.17 -5.69 -1.91
CA LEU A 56 12.43 -5.70 -3.17
C LEU A 56 10.94 -6.00 -2.91
N GLU A 57 10.05 -5.23 -3.52
CA GLU A 57 8.61 -5.51 -3.57
C GLU A 57 8.16 -5.69 -5.03
N PHE A 58 7.52 -6.81 -5.33
CA PHE A 58 6.81 -7.00 -6.59
C PHE A 58 5.40 -6.39 -6.50
N ALA A 59 5.08 -5.44 -7.37
CA ALA A 59 3.79 -4.74 -7.43
C ALA A 59 3.32 -4.53 -8.89
N GLY A 60 2.28 -3.71 -9.08
CA GLY A 60 1.78 -3.31 -10.40
C GLY A 60 0.53 -4.08 -10.84
N GLY A 61 0.67 -4.97 -11.83
CA GLY A 61 -0.34 -5.98 -12.17
C GLY A 61 -0.45 -7.08 -11.10
N GLU A 62 -0.93 -8.26 -11.47
CA GLU A 62 -0.87 -9.43 -10.58
C GLU A 62 0.38 -10.25 -10.87
N ASN A 63 1.37 -10.20 -9.98
CA ASN A 63 2.63 -10.90 -10.22
C ASN A 63 2.49 -12.42 -10.14
N THR A 64 1.49 -12.95 -9.44
CA THR A 64 1.30 -14.41 -9.33
C THR A 64 0.93 -15.08 -10.65
N ILE A 65 0.39 -14.36 -11.64
CA ILE A 65 0.08 -14.93 -12.97
C ILE A 65 1.28 -14.92 -13.92
N ASN A 66 2.41 -14.30 -13.52
CA ASN A 66 3.62 -14.31 -14.31
C ASN A 66 4.27 -15.71 -14.20
N PRO A 67 4.51 -16.42 -15.32
CA PRO A 67 5.08 -17.76 -15.30
C PRO A 67 6.49 -17.81 -14.68
N ASP A 68 7.23 -16.70 -14.68
CA ASP A 68 8.57 -16.60 -14.10
C ASP A 68 8.59 -16.11 -12.64
N PHE A 69 7.42 -15.89 -12.01
CA PHE A 69 7.31 -15.31 -10.68
C PHE A 69 8.23 -15.98 -9.64
N PHE A 70 8.14 -17.30 -9.48
CA PHE A 70 8.96 -18.02 -8.49
C PHE A 70 10.46 -17.91 -8.81
N ARG A 71 10.84 -17.93 -10.08
CA ARG A 71 12.24 -17.81 -10.52
C ARG A 71 12.78 -16.41 -10.22
N LEU A 72 11.96 -15.38 -10.35
CA LEU A 72 12.31 -14.00 -10.05
C LEU A 72 12.47 -13.76 -8.55
N VAL A 73 11.57 -14.30 -7.70
CA VAL A 73 11.70 -14.24 -6.24
C VAL A 73 13.00 -14.93 -5.80
N ALA A 74 13.23 -16.16 -6.26
CA ALA A 74 14.44 -16.91 -5.91
C ALA A 74 15.72 -16.20 -6.42
N PHE A 75 15.65 -15.57 -7.59
CA PHE A 75 16.75 -14.77 -8.13
C PHE A 75 17.03 -13.54 -7.26
N ALA A 76 16.01 -12.79 -6.86
CA ALA A 76 16.17 -11.64 -5.96
C ALA A 76 16.84 -12.05 -4.63
N ARG A 77 16.45 -13.18 -4.04
CA ARG A 77 17.12 -13.71 -2.84
C ARG A 77 18.60 -14.00 -3.08
N ARG A 78 18.95 -14.67 -4.18
CA ARG A 78 20.35 -14.93 -4.55
C ARG A 78 21.13 -13.67 -4.90
N SER A 79 20.46 -12.59 -5.30
CA SER A 79 21.07 -11.28 -5.55
C SER A 79 21.30 -10.45 -4.28
N GLY A 80 20.99 -10.98 -3.08
CA GLY A 80 21.34 -10.36 -1.81
C GLY A 80 20.21 -9.57 -1.14
N PHE A 81 18.99 -9.57 -1.70
CA PHE A 81 17.84 -8.93 -1.05
C PHE A 81 17.45 -9.64 0.24
N LYS A 82 17.54 -8.92 1.37
CA LYS A 82 17.14 -9.41 2.70
C LYS A 82 15.64 -9.57 2.84
N ARG A 83 14.87 -8.70 2.19
CA ARG A 83 13.42 -8.75 2.12
C ARG A 83 12.96 -8.79 0.67
N VAL A 84 12.15 -9.80 0.35
CA VAL A 84 11.42 -9.91 -0.92
C VAL A 84 9.94 -10.00 -0.59
N ALA A 85 9.15 -9.04 -1.07
CA ALA A 85 7.72 -8.95 -0.83
C ALA A 85 6.92 -9.00 -2.14
N ILE A 86 5.63 -9.30 -2.00
CA ILE A 86 4.66 -9.18 -3.08
C ILE A 86 3.39 -8.48 -2.56
N ALA A 87 2.89 -7.52 -3.33
CA ALA A 87 1.50 -7.07 -3.25
C ALA A 87 0.64 -7.90 -4.22
N THR A 88 -0.42 -8.54 -3.72
CA THR A 88 -1.21 -9.51 -4.49
C THR A 88 -2.69 -9.46 -4.14
N ASN A 89 -3.54 -9.76 -5.12
CA ASN A 89 -4.96 -10.04 -4.89
C ASN A 89 -5.21 -11.39 -4.19
N GLY A 90 -4.17 -12.22 -4.02
CA GLY A 90 -4.19 -13.44 -3.22
C GLY A 90 -4.90 -14.64 -3.86
N ARG A 91 -5.49 -14.50 -5.05
CA ARG A 91 -6.36 -15.54 -5.61
C ARG A 91 -5.61 -16.83 -5.92
N LEU A 92 -4.40 -16.76 -6.50
CA LEU A 92 -3.62 -17.96 -6.79
C LEU A 92 -3.08 -18.65 -5.53
N PHE A 93 -2.95 -17.94 -4.40
CA PHE A 93 -2.62 -18.58 -3.13
C PHE A 93 -3.72 -19.51 -2.62
N SER A 94 -4.94 -19.44 -3.16
CA SER A 94 -6.01 -20.40 -2.83
C SER A 94 -5.67 -21.84 -3.23
N TYR A 95 -4.73 -22.03 -4.16
CA TYR A 95 -4.18 -23.33 -4.52
C TYR A 95 -3.00 -23.68 -3.58
N PRO A 96 -3.09 -24.75 -2.75
CA PRO A 96 -2.05 -25.06 -1.76
C PRO A 96 -0.65 -25.28 -2.35
N ALA A 97 -0.56 -25.91 -3.53
CA ALA A 97 0.71 -26.11 -4.23
C ALA A 97 1.36 -24.78 -4.66
N PHE A 98 0.55 -23.82 -5.15
CA PHE A 98 1.03 -22.49 -5.50
C PHE A 98 1.51 -21.75 -4.26
N ALA A 99 0.73 -21.76 -3.16
CA ALA A 99 1.13 -21.12 -1.91
C ALA A 99 2.46 -21.67 -1.39
N ARG A 100 2.65 -22.99 -1.44
CA ARG A 100 3.92 -23.64 -1.07
C ARG A 100 5.06 -23.21 -1.96
N ALA A 101 4.90 -23.28 -3.29
CA ALA A 101 5.93 -22.84 -4.23
C ALA A 101 6.31 -21.36 -4.06
N ALA A 102 5.33 -20.48 -3.77
CA ALA A 102 5.57 -19.08 -3.49
C ALA A 102 6.43 -18.88 -2.22
N VAL A 103 6.12 -19.58 -1.15
CA VAL A 103 6.91 -19.54 0.10
C VAL A 103 8.31 -20.11 -0.11
N ASP A 104 8.42 -21.29 -0.73
CA ASP A 104 9.69 -21.98 -0.97
C ASP A 104 10.60 -21.21 -1.93
N SER A 105 10.04 -20.35 -2.79
CA SER A 105 10.83 -19.45 -3.65
C SER A 105 11.60 -18.38 -2.88
N GLY A 106 11.28 -18.18 -1.59
CA GLY A 106 12.01 -17.28 -0.70
C GLY A 106 11.33 -15.93 -0.49
N LEU A 107 10.00 -15.85 -0.65
CA LEU A 107 9.24 -14.70 -0.15
C LEU A 107 9.49 -14.51 1.34
N SER A 108 9.51 -13.24 1.78
CA SER A 108 9.65 -12.87 3.19
C SER A 108 8.47 -12.03 3.69
N GLU A 109 7.69 -11.50 2.76
CA GLU A 109 6.46 -10.79 3.05
C GLU A 109 5.41 -10.97 1.95
N ILE A 110 4.15 -11.02 2.35
CA ILE A 110 3.01 -11.08 1.45
C ILE A 110 2.00 -10.03 1.90
N ILE A 111 1.67 -9.11 1.00
CA ILE A 111 0.70 -8.03 1.22
C ILE A 111 -0.57 -8.39 0.45
N PHE A 112 -1.57 -8.87 1.18
CA PHE A 112 -2.87 -9.25 0.62
C PHE A 112 -3.79 -8.02 0.49
N SER A 113 -4.29 -7.76 -0.71
CA SER A 113 -5.25 -6.69 -0.94
C SER A 113 -6.65 -7.10 -0.47
N ILE A 114 -7.15 -6.45 0.59
CA ILE A 114 -8.49 -6.69 1.17
C ILE A 114 -9.29 -5.39 1.06
N HIS A 115 -10.33 -5.39 0.22
CA HIS A 115 -11.07 -4.15 -0.10
C HIS A 115 -12.44 -4.01 0.58
N GLY A 116 -12.85 -4.98 1.39
CA GLY A 116 -14.14 -4.97 2.10
C GLY A 116 -14.20 -6.06 3.17
N PRO A 117 -15.24 -6.03 4.04
CA PRO A 117 -15.42 -7.00 5.12
C PRO A 117 -16.00 -8.33 4.64
N ASP A 118 -16.57 -8.37 3.44
CA ASP A 118 -17.29 -9.49 2.87
C ASP A 118 -17.13 -9.57 1.35
N ALA A 119 -17.63 -10.66 0.76
CA ALA A 119 -17.58 -10.89 -0.68
C ALA A 119 -18.37 -9.83 -1.46
N ARG A 120 -19.49 -9.34 -0.93
CA ARG A 120 -20.33 -8.34 -1.62
C ARG A 120 -19.57 -7.06 -1.87
N VAL A 121 -18.86 -6.52 -0.88
CA VAL A 121 -18.08 -5.29 -1.03
C VAL A 121 -16.78 -5.56 -1.80
N HIS A 122 -16.08 -6.64 -1.47
CA HIS A 122 -14.79 -6.93 -2.08
C HIS A 122 -14.92 -7.30 -3.57
N ASP A 123 -15.81 -8.22 -3.93
CA ASP A 123 -15.96 -8.70 -5.32
C ASP A 123 -16.53 -7.62 -6.24
N ALA A 124 -17.43 -6.77 -5.73
CA ALA A 124 -17.93 -5.61 -6.47
C ALA A 124 -16.79 -4.64 -6.85
N LEU A 125 -15.86 -4.45 -5.92
CA LEU A 125 -14.70 -3.59 -6.11
C LEU A 125 -13.65 -4.20 -7.04
N THR A 126 -13.37 -5.50 -6.93
CA THR A 126 -12.38 -6.22 -7.77
C THR A 126 -12.92 -6.63 -9.13
N ARG A 127 -14.25 -6.55 -9.32
CA ARG A 127 -14.99 -6.95 -10.52
C ARG A 127 -14.82 -8.44 -10.85
N VAL A 128 -14.66 -9.26 -9.82
CA VAL A 128 -14.50 -10.71 -9.96
C VAL A 128 -15.27 -11.43 -8.85
N GLU A 129 -16.31 -12.14 -9.24
CA GLU A 129 -17.08 -12.99 -8.33
C GLU A 129 -16.20 -14.10 -7.74
N GLY A 130 -16.31 -14.31 -6.41
CA GLY A 130 -15.55 -15.30 -5.67
C GLY A 130 -14.12 -14.89 -5.35
N SER A 131 -13.68 -13.68 -5.71
CA SER A 131 -12.31 -13.22 -5.45
C SER A 131 -12.01 -13.13 -3.95
N PHE A 132 -12.98 -12.70 -3.15
CA PHE A 132 -12.88 -12.68 -1.69
C PHE A 132 -12.71 -14.08 -1.11
N ARG A 133 -13.52 -15.05 -1.56
CA ARG A 133 -13.42 -16.45 -1.12
C ARG A 133 -12.04 -17.03 -1.43
N GLN A 134 -11.52 -16.79 -2.63
CA GLN A 134 -10.19 -17.23 -3.03
C GLN A 134 -9.09 -16.57 -2.20
N LEU A 135 -9.19 -15.25 -1.99
CA LEU A 135 -8.28 -14.49 -1.13
C LEU A 135 -8.22 -15.07 0.29
N LEU A 136 -9.37 -15.34 0.92
CA LEU A 136 -9.42 -15.93 2.26
C LEU A 136 -8.81 -17.33 2.29
N LYS A 137 -9.08 -18.15 1.28
CA LYS A 137 -8.44 -19.46 1.17
C LYS A 137 -6.92 -19.33 1.00
N GLY A 138 -6.47 -18.32 0.26
CA GLY A 138 -5.05 -18.01 0.10
C GLY A 138 -4.37 -17.62 1.40
N ILE A 139 -5.00 -16.73 2.18
CA ILE A 139 -4.51 -16.36 3.52
C ILE A 139 -4.46 -17.60 4.42
N GLU A 140 -5.49 -18.44 4.43
CA GLU A 140 -5.53 -19.68 5.22
C GLU A 140 -4.37 -20.63 4.84
N ASN A 141 -4.14 -20.86 3.55
CA ASN A 141 -3.06 -21.73 3.07
C ASN A 141 -1.69 -21.17 3.48
N VAL A 142 -1.45 -19.88 3.26
CA VAL A 142 -0.17 -19.22 3.59
C VAL A 142 0.11 -19.28 5.10
N ARG A 143 -0.89 -19.02 5.96
CA ARG A 143 -0.71 -19.06 7.42
C ARG A 143 -0.24 -20.41 7.97
N LYS A 144 -0.53 -21.51 7.27
CA LYS A 144 -0.10 -22.85 7.70
C LYS A 144 1.39 -23.11 7.48
N ILE A 145 2.04 -22.37 6.58
CA ILE A 145 3.39 -22.68 6.10
C ILE A 145 4.36 -21.50 6.14
N PHE A 146 3.85 -20.26 6.14
CA PHE A 146 4.66 -19.06 6.00
C PHE A 146 5.03 -18.46 7.36
N LYS A 147 6.33 -18.30 7.59
CA LYS A 147 6.89 -17.67 8.81
C LYS A 147 7.26 -16.20 8.61
N GLY A 148 7.02 -15.66 7.43
CA GLY A 148 7.30 -14.26 7.10
C GLY A 148 6.18 -13.31 7.53
N ILE A 149 6.26 -12.08 7.04
CA ILE A 149 5.30 -11.03 7.37
C ILE A 149 4.07 -11.18 6.48
N ILE A 150 2.89 -11.27 7.09
CA ILE A 150 1.62 -11.13 6.37
C ILE A 150 1.08 -9.74 6.68
N ALA A 151 0.87 -8.95 5.62
CA ALA A 151 0.31 -7.62 5.69
C ALA A 151 -0.90 -7.50 4.78
N THR A 152 -1.64 -6.40 4.93
CA THR A 152 -2.80 -6.12 4.09
C THR A 152 -2.78 -4.69 3.58
N ASN A 153 -3.41 -4.46 2.44
CA ASN A 153 -3.74 -3.11 2.00
C ASN A 153 -5.21 -3.01 1.59
N THR A 154 -5.76 -1.80 1.71
CA THR A 154 -7.13 -1.46 1.37
C THR A 154 -7.14 -0.14 0.62
N ALA A 155 -7.43 -0.17 -0.68
CA ALA A 155 -7.80 1.05 -1.41
C ALA A 155 -9.16 1.57 -0.90
N VAL A 156 -9.15 2.80 -0.38
CA VAL A 156 -10.32 3.48 0.18
C VAL A 156 -10.96 4.32 -0.91
N THR A 157 -12.15 3.93 -1.32
CA THR A 157 -12.94 4.57 -2.38
C THR A 157 -14.29 5.02 -1.83
N ARG A 158 -15.03 5.80 -2.61
CA ARG A 158 -16.40 6.19 -2.30
C ARG A 158 -17.33 4.98 -2.08
N LEU A 159 -17.01 3.84 -2.69
CA LEU A 159 -17.82 2.62 -2.63
C LEU A 159 -17.62 1.80 -1.36
N ASN A 160 -16.49 1.93 -0.65
CA ASN A 160 -16.21 1.11 0.54
C ASN A 160 -15.90 1.88 1.82
N TYR A 161 -15.69 3.20 1.80
CA TYR A 161 -15.20 3.89 3.00
C TYR A 161 -16.11 3.72 4.22
N ARG A 162 -17.44 3.64 4.03
CA ARG A 162 -18.40 3.36 5.13
C ARG A 162 -18.27 1.98 5.73
N SER A 163 -17.75 1.02 4.97
CA SER A 163 -17.52 -0.35 5.43
C SER A 163 -16.17 -0.50 6.14
N LEU A 164 -15.32 0.53 6.17
CA LEU A 164 -13.97 0.43 6.75
C LEU A 164 -13.96 -0.05 8.20
N PRO A 165 -14.82 0.41 9.12
CA PRO A 165 -14.79 -0.12 10.49
C PRO A 165 -15.04 -1.64 10.54
N ALA A 166 -15.92 -2.15 9.67
CA ALA A 166 -16.15 -3.59 9.53
C ALA A 166 -14.95 -4.29 8.88
N THR A 167 -14.35 -3.68 7.84
CA THR A 167 -13.12 -4.19 7.20
C THR A 167 -11.97 -4.27 8.20
N GLY A 168 -11.78 -3.25 9.04
CA GLY A 168 -10.80 -3.24 10.11
C GLY A 168 -11.07 -4.36 11.10
N LYS A 169 -12.27 -4.47 11.67
CA LYS A 169 -12.62 -5.57 12.59
C LYS A 169 -12.38 -6.93 11.97
N PHE A 170 -12.71 -7.10 10.69
CA PHE A 170 -12.43 -8.31 9.94
C PHE A 170 -10.93 -8.63 9.86
N ILE A 171 -10.11 -7.68 9.42
CA ILE A 171 -8.63 -7.82 9.34
C ILE A 171 -8.05 -8.14 10.72
N ALA A 172 -8.51 -7.47 11.77
CA ALA A 172 -8.08 -7.73 13.14
C ALA A 172 -8.49 -9.13 13.63
N GLY A 173 -9.69 -9.60 13.25
CA GLY A 173 -10.18 -10.96 13.54
C GLY A 173 -9.40 -12.04 12.79
N LEU A 174 -8.83 -11.73 11.63
CA LEU A 174 -7.84 -12.59 10.96
C LEU A 174 -6.49 -12.60 11.69
N GLY A 175 -6.26 -11.79 12.72
CA GLY A 175 -4.96 -11.72 13.38
C GLY A 175 -3.90 -11.00 12.56
N LEU A 176 -4.28 -10.20 11.55
CA LEU A 176 -3.37 -9.47 10.69
C LEU A 176 -3.19 -8.05 11.23
N TYR A 177 -1.96 -7.71 11.63
CA TYR A 177 -1.67 -6.48 12.36
C TYR A 177 -0.71 -5.53 11.66
N ASN A 178 -0.41 -5.79 10.38
CA ASN A 178 0.20 -4.83 9.46
C ASN A 178 -0.82 -4.53 8.36
N ALA A 179 -1.45 -3.36 8.41
CA ALA A 179 -2.52 -3.01 7.47
C ALA A 179 -2.38 -1.56 6.99
N GLU A 180 -2.55 -1.34 5.70
CA GLU A 180 -2.50 0.00 5.13
C GLU A 180 -3.84 0.38 4.49
N PHE A 181 -4.40 1.51 4.93
CA PHE A 181 -5.62 2.09 4.37
C PHE A 181 -5.22 3.25 3.45
N ILE A 182 -5.29 2.99 2.15
CA ILE A 182 -4.76 3.85 1.11
C ILE A 182 -5.90 4.70 0.56
N PHE A 183 -5.91 6.00 0.88
CA PHE A 183 -6.84 6.93 0.25
C PHE A 183 -6.65 6.89 -1.27
N ALA A 184 -7.74 6.77 -2.02
CA ALA A 184 -7.71 6.57 -3.47
C ALA A 184 -6.74 7.53 -4.18
N ASP A 185 -6.04 7.00 -5.18
CA ASP A 185 -5.12 7.74 -6.05
C ASP A 185 -5.84 8.08 -7.37
N PRO A 186 -6.23 9.35 -7.57
CA PRO A 186 -6.92 9.82 -8.77
C PRO A 186 -5.96 10.26 -9.89
N SER A 187 -4.66 9.99 -9.79
CA SER A 187 -3.68 10.46 -10.77
C SER A 187 -3.90 9.83 -12.14
N TYR A 188 -4.25 8.54 -12.18
CA TYR A 188 -4.48 7.77 -13.40
C TYR A 188 -5.49 6.63 -13.18
N GLY A 189 -5.97 6.05 -14.28
CA GLY A 189 -6.76 4.82 -14.28
C GLY A 189 -8.12 4.96 -13.63
N GLY A 190 -8.60 3.90 -12.97
CA GLY A 190 -10.00 3.75 -12.59
C GLY A 190 -10.60 4.92 -11.81
N VAL A 191 -9.89 5.42 -10.78
CA VAL A 191 -10.33 6.58 -9.99
C VAL A 191 -10.28 7.87 -10.80
N HIS A 192 -9.24 8.07 -11.61
CA HIS A 192 -9.14 9.23 -12.49
C HIS A 192 -10.33 9.27 -13.47
N ASP A 193 -10.57 8.14 -14.14
CA ASP A 193 -11.56 8.01 -15.21
C ASP A 193 -13.00 8.11 -14.69
N ASN A 194 -13.23 7.75 -13.42
CA ASN A 194 -14.55 7.75 -12.77
C ASN A 194 -14.53 8.55 -11.46
N PHE A 195 -13.90 9.73 -11.48
CA PHE A 195 -13.56 10.50 -10.27
C PHE A 195 -14.74 10.73 -9.32
N LYS A 196 -15.88 11.22 -9.82
CA LYS A 196 -17.04 11.57 -8.97
C LYS A 196 -17.68 10.33 -8.32
N GLU A 197 -17.53 9.17 -8.93
CA GLU A 197 -18.11 7.91 -8.47
C GLU A 197 -17.21 7.17 -7.50
N LEU A 198 -15.88 7.30 -7.66
CA LEU A 198 -14.90 6.51 -6.92
C LEU A 198 -14.09 7.31 -5.90
N MET A 199 -13.89 8.60 -6.09
CA MET A 199 -13.10 9.43 -5.16
C MET A 199 -13.97 9.89 -3.99
N PRO A 200 -13.69 9.48 -2.74
CA PRO A 200 -14.40 10.01 -1.59
C PRO A 200 -13.89 11.41 -1.22
N ARG A 201 -14.76 12.22 -0.61
CA ARG A 201 -14.32 13.45 0.06
C ARG A 201 -13.49 13.08 1.29
N ILE A 202 -12.37 13.77 1.55
CA ILE A 202 -11.51 13.44 2.69
C ILE A 202 -12.24 13.69 4.02
N SER A 203 -13.09 14.72 4.09
CA SER A 203 -13.93 14.97 5.26
C SER A 203 -14.86 13.80 5.60
N ASP A 204 -15.34 13.10 4.57
CA ASP A 204 -16.31 12.03 4.73
C ASP A 204 -15.64 10.71 5.10
N CYS A 205 -14.49 10.39 4.50
CA CYS A 205 -13.83 9.10 4.71
C CYS A 205 -12.85 9.11 5.90
N ALA A 206 -12.28 10.26 6.27
CA ALA A 206 -11.28 10.32 7.34
C ALA A 206 -11.78 9.78 8.70
N PRO A 207 -13.03 10.02 9.15
CA PRO A 207 -13.55 9.38 10.37
C PRO A 207 -13.45 7.85 10.33
N TYR A 208 -13.89 7.23 9.23
CA TYR A 208 -13.88 5.78 9.08
C TYR A 208 -12.46 5.19 8.95
N MET A 209 -11.54 5.93 8.33
CA MET A 209 -10.13 5.54 8.31
C MET A 209 -9.51 5.59 9.71
N ARG A 210 -9.82 6.63 10.50
CA ARG A 210 -9.38 6.76 11.89
C ARG A 210 -9.93 5.65 12.79
N ASP A 211 -11.18 5.25 12.60
CA ASP A 211 -11.77 4.11 13.31
C ASP A 211 -10.95 2.84 13.09
N CYS A 212 -10.47 2.59 11.87
CA CYS A 212 -9.54 1.49 11.62
C CYS A 212 -8.24 1.66 12.41
N LEU A 213 -7.61 2.83 12.35
CA LEU A 213 -6.35 3.08 13.06
C LEU A 213 -6.47 2.89 14.57
N ASP A 214 -7.63 3.23 15.14
CA ASP A 214 -7.93 3.06 16.57
C ASP A 214 -8.06 1.58 16.98
N ILE A 215 -8.43 0.68 16.07
CA ILE A 215 -8.45 -0.77 16.34
C ILE A 215 -7.03 -1.30 16.63
N ALA A 216 -6.00 -0.71 16.01
CA ALA A 216 -4.62 -1.11 16.23
C ALA A 216 -3.96 -0.46 17.45
N ALA A 217 -4.43 0.73 17.87
CA ALA A 217 -3.81 1.53 18.92
C ALA A 217 -3.56 0.76 20.25
N PRO A 218 -4.50 -0.06 20.78
CA PRO A 218 -4.27 -0.82 22.01
C PRO A 218 -3.11 -1.83 21.94
N ARG A 219 -2.71 -2.28 20.74
CA ARG A 219 -1.58 -3.21 20.57
C ARG A 219 -0.23 -2.53 20.44
N LEU A 220 -0.24 -1.22 20.19
CA LEU A 220 0.96 -0.42 20.19
C LEU A 220 1.31 0.08 21.61
N ALA A 221 0.31 0.17 22.50
CA ALA A 221 0.50 0.46 23.92
C ALA A 221 1.40 -0.59 24.60
N GLY A 222 2.56 -0.14 25.11
CA GLY A 222 3.55 -1.01 25.76
C GLY A 222 4.54 -1.70 24.81
N ALA A 223 4.52 -1.38 23.51
CA ALA A 223 5.51 -1.88 22.56
C ALA A 223 6.92 -1.32 22.85
N THR A 224 7.90 -2.21 23.02
CA THR A 224 9.31 -1.84 23.21
C THR A 224 9.93 -1.20 21.96
N ASN A 225 9.36 -1.47 20.78
CA ASN A 225 9.70 -0.80 19.53
C ASN A 225 8.41 -0.47 18.76
N ALA A 226 7.92 0.76 18.94
CA ALA A 226 6.70 1.25 18.28
C ALA A 226 6.78 1.25 16.74
N LEU A 227 7.98 1.40 16.15
CA LEU A 227 8.15 1.31 14.70
C LEU A 227 8.03 -0.13 14.18
N ALA A 228 8.42 -1.12 14.98
CA ALA A 228 8.36 -2.53 14.63
C ALA A 228 7.06 -3.24 15.05
N SER A 229 6.23 -2.60 15.89
CA SER A 229 5.03 -3.21 16.48
C SER A 229 3.77 -2.86 15.67
N CYS A 230 2.85 -3.82 15.54
CA CYS A 230 1.53 -3.75 14.90
C CYS A 230 1.19 -2.42 14.20
N ASN A 231 1.47 -2.29 12.91
CA ASN A 231 1.33 -1.02 12.22
C ASN A 231 0.13 -0.99 11.28
N TRP A 232 -0.95 -0.38 11.76
CA TRP A 232 -2.00 0.09 10.88
C TRP A 232 -1.77 1.55 10.54
N SER A 233 -1.74 1.87 9.25
CA SER A 233 -1.47 3.23 8.79
C SER A 233 -2.42 3.70 7.70
N ALA A 234 -2.66 5.01 7.69
CA ALA A 234 -3.30 5.70 6.59
C ALA A 234 -2.24 6.16 5.59
N ARG A 235 -2.50 5.98 4.30
CA ARG A 235 -1.67 6.47 3.19
C ARG A 235 -2.46 7.43 2.32
N TYR A 236 -1.76 8.39 1.73
CA TYR A 236 -2.24 9.43 0.82
C TYR A 236 -3.23 10.41 1.44
N VAL A 237 -3.13 10.61 2.76
CA VAL A 237 -4.02 11.47 3.53
C VAL A 237 -3.36 12.82 3.90
N PRO A 238 -4.11 13.93 3.90
CA PRO A 238 -3.62 15.19 4.45
C PRO A 238 -3.59 15.15 5.99
N LEU A 239 -2.51 15.62 6.60
CA LEU A 239 -2.31 15.52 8.06
C LEU A 239 -3.35 16.25 8.91
N CYS A 240 -4.03 17.27 8.38
CA CYS A 240 -5.09 17.98 9.11
C CYS A 240 -6.27 17.11 9.55
N TYR A 241 -6.42 15.91 8.98
CA TYR A 241 -7.43 14.93 9.39
C TYR A 241 -6.88 13.79 10.25
N PHE A 242 -5.55 13.73 10.43
CA PHE A 242 -4.82 12.62 11.03
C PHE A 242 -3.72 13.10 12.01
N GLU A 243 -3.87 14.31 12.58
CA GLU A 243 -2.83 14.90 13.44
C GLU A 243 -2.49 14.02 14.65
N GLY A 244 -3.50 13.40 15.29
CA GLY A 244 -3.31 12.52 16.44
C GLY A 244 -2.62 11.19 16.12
N TYR A 245 -2.49 10.85 14.83
CA TYR A 245 -1.92 9.60 14.31
C TYR A 245 -0.51 9.81 13.75
N TYR A 246 -0.08 11.06 13.61
CA TYR A 246 1.22 11.42 13.05
C TYR A 246 2.33 11.37 14.13
N PRO A 247 3.51 10.81 13.83
CA PRO A 247 3.92 10.24 12.54
C PRO A 247 3.65 8.73 12.40
N LEU A 248 3.36 8.02 13.49
CA LEU A 248 3.51 6.56 13.56
C LEU A 248 2.42 5.75 12.84
N GLN A 249 1.26 6.32 12.54
CA GLN A 249 0.19 5.67 11.78
C GLN A 249 -0.13 6.40 10.47
N VAL A 250 0.81 7.22 9.97
CA VAL A 250 0.75 7.85 8.64
C VAL A 250 1.89 7.30 7.78
N SER A 251 1.57 6.58 6.71
CA SER A 251 2.55 5.82 5.94
C SER A 251 3.69 6.67 5.40
N GLU A 252 3.42 7.85 4.84
CA GLU A 252 4.45 8.73 4.27
C GLU A 252 5.44 9.21 5.34
N ALA A 253 4.96 9.47 6.56
CA ALA A 253 5.82 9.86 7.66
C ALA A 253 6.68 8.69 8.14
N ARG A 254 6.10 7.48 8.21
CA ARG A 254 6.83 6.26 8.57
C ARG A 254 7.86 5.86 7.52
N GLU A 255 7.54 6.04 6.24
CA GLU A 255 8.48 5.78 5.15
C GLU A 255 9.79 6.56 5.34
N LEU A 256 9.71 7.81 5.75
CA LEU A 256 10.89 8.64 6.05
C LEU A 256 11.69 8.17 7.29
N LEU A 257 11.07 7.38 8.18
CA LEU A 257 11.73 6.81 9.36
C LEU A 257 12.33 5.42 9.10
N ILE A 258 11.88 4.72 8.05
CA ILE A 258 12.23 3.32 7.75
C ILE A 258 13.10 3.20 6.49
N TYR A 259 12.91 4.09 5.53
CA TYR A 259 13.55 4.01 4.22
C TYR A 259 14.45 5.21 3.98
N ARG A 260 15.70 4.92 3.62
CA ARG A 260 16.62 5.93 3.07
C ARG A 260 16.18 6.37 1.68
N ASN A 261 15.61 5.44 0.92
CA ASN A 261 15.25 5.62 -0.47
C ASN A 261 14.23 4.56 -0.90
N VAL A 262 13.30 4.95 -1.75
CA VAL A 262 12.33 4.06 -2.40
C VAL A 262 12.42 4.31 -3.91
N GLN A 263 12.71 3.26 -4.67
CA GLN A 263 12.79 3.27 -6.13
C GLN A 263 11.56 2.57 -6.70
N HIS A 264 11.03 3.06 -7.81
CA HIS A 264 9.99 2.41 -8.59
C HIS A 264 10.51 2.15 -10.00
N VAL A 265 10.42 0.91 -10.45
CA VAL A 265 10.89 0.48 -11.77
C VAL A 265 9.74 -0.25 -12.45
N ALA A 266 9.24 0.31 -13.56
CA ALA A 266 8.10 -0.22 -14.31
C ALA A 266 8.38 -0.22 -15.83
N PRO A 267 7.49 -0.82 -16.66
CA PRO A 267 7.70 -0.84 -18.10
C PRO A 267 7.66 0.54 -18.77
N ASP A 268 6.89 1.47 -18.22
CA ASP A 268 6.60 2.80 -18.77
C ASP A 268 7.22 3.96 -17.97
N TYR A 269 7.82 3.69 -16.81
CA TYR A 269 8.53 4.72 -16.05
C TYR A 269 9.57 4.13 -15.07
N VAL A 270 10.54 4.96 -14.71
CA VAL A 270 11.52 4.70 -13.65
C VAL A 270 11.60 5.93 -12.74
N SER A 271 11.56 5.71 -11.43
CA SER A 271 11.79 6.74 -10.41
C SER A 271 12.79 6.22 -9.40
N LEU A 272 13.95 6.86 -9.29
CA LEU A 272 14.99 6.49 -8.33
C LEU A 272 14.80 7.15 -6.95
N ASP A 273 13.83 8.05 -6.82
CA ASP A 273 13.40 8.63 -5.54
C ASP A 273 11.89 8.92 -5.59
N TYR A 274 11.12 7.88 -5.34
CA TYR A 274 9.66 7.92 -5.42
C TYR A 274 9.05 8.80 -4.33
N ILE A 275 9.63 8.82 -3.12
CA ILE A 275 9.11 9.63 -2.00
C ILE A 275 9.17 11.11 -2.37
N LYS A 276 10.34 11.57 -2.87
CA LYS A 276 10.49 12.95 -3.33
C LYS A 276 9.56 13.25 -4.50
N GLY A 277 9.54 12.38 -5.52
CA GLY A 277 8.70 12.56 -6.71
C GLY A 277 7.21 12.68 -6.36
N ARG A 278 6.69 11.82 -5.47
CA ARG A 278 5.30 11.89 -5.00
C ARG A 278 5.00 13.24 -4.35
N ARG A 279 5.84 13.66 -3.39
CA ARG A 279 5.67 14.91 -2.64
C ARG A 279 5.68 16.16 -3.54
N GLU A 280 6.53 16.19 -4.55
CA GLU A 280 6.74 17.37 -5.40
C GLU A 280 5.82 17.40 -6.63
N LEU A 281 5.57 16.23 -7.23
CA LEU A 281 4.87 16.12 -8.51
C LEU A 281 3.39 15.77 -8.37
N GLY A 282 3.01 14.86 -7.48
CA GLY A 282 1.62 14.39 -7.37
C GLY A 282 0.78 15.13 -6.33
N ARG A 283 1.43 15.70 -5.31
CA ARG A 283 0.75 16.28 -4.14
C ARG A 283 0.80 17.80 -4.15
N ALA A 284 -0.19 18.43 -3.52
CA ALA A 284 -0.27 19.87 -3.40
C ALA A 284 -0.94 20.34 -2.10
N LYS A 285 -0.57 21.56 -1.69
CA LYS A 285 -1.11 22.26 -0.53
C LYS A 285 -1.68 23.61 -1.01
N PRO A 286 -3.00 23.83 -0.91
CA PRO A 286 -3.60 25.10 -1.34
C PRO A 286 -3.13 26.28 -0.47
N PRO A 287 -3.29 27.53 -0.93
CA PRO A 287 -2.80 28.72 -0.21
C PRO A 287 -3.24 28.81 1.25
N LYS A 288 -4.46 28.34 1.58
CA LYS A 288 -4.96 28.30 2.97
C LYS A 288 -4.10 27.46 3.92
N CYS A 289 -3.30 26.52 3.41
CA CYS A 289 -2.41 25.70 4.23
C CYS A 289 -1.14 26.43 4.68
N ARG A 290 -0.83 27.61 4.14
CA ARG A 290 0.30 28.42 4.58
C ARG A 290 0.16 28.75 6.07
N GLY A 291 1.26 28.63 6.82
CA GLY A 291 1.28 28.84 8.27
C GLY A 291 0.74 27.66 9.11
N CYS A 292 0.36 26.54 8.49
CA CYS A 292 -0.02 25.32 9.22
C CYS A 292 1.18 24.76 10.02
N ALA A 293 0.97 24.41 11.29
CA ALA A 293 2.00 23.80 12.15
C ALA A 293 2.52 22.46 11.61
N LEU A 294 1.70 21.73 10.84
CA LEU A 294 2.06 20.46 10.21
C LEU A 294 2.56 20.63 8.76
N TYR A 295 2.77 21.86 8.28
CA TYR A 295 3.05 22.13 6.86
C TYR A 295 4.29 21.39 6.34
N ALA A 296 5.37 21.34 7.14
CA ALA A 296 6.64 20.73 6.72
C ALA A 296 6.55 19.20 6.57
N GLY A 297 5.80 18.54 7.45
CA GLY A 297 5.60 17.08 7.44
C GLY A 297 4.44 16.60 6.57
N CYS A 298 3.51 17.49 6.19
CA CYS A 298 2.36 17.14 5.36
C CYS A 298 2.70 17.18 3.87
N GLU A 299 2.51 16.08 3.14
CA GLU A 299 2.63 16.07 1.67
C GLU A 299 1.46 16.83 1.00
N GLY A 300 0.33 17.03 1.69
CA GLY A 300 -0.87 17.67 1.13
C GLY A 300 -1.89 16.64 0.65
N ILE A 301 -2.62 16.95 -0.42
CA ILE A 301 -3.57 16.05 -1.10
C ILE A 301 -3.24 15.99 -2.60
N TRP A 302 -3.80 15.02 -3.34
CA TRP A 302 -3.59 14.88 -4.78
C TRP A 302 -3.96 16.16 -5.56
N LYS A 303 -3.19 16.51 -6.59
CA LYS A 303 -3.47 17.70 -7.41
C LYS A 303 -4.81 17.58 -8.15
N GLU A 304 -5.11 16.38 -8.65
CA GLU A 304 -6.36 16.03 -9.33
C GLU A 304 -7.55 16.15 -8.38
N TYR A 305 -7.35 15.79 -7.09
CA TYR A 305 -8.35 16.03 -6.05
C TYR A 305 -8.68 17.51 -5.91
N LEU A 306 -7.67 18.36 -5.79
CA LEU A 306 -7.87 19.81 -5.67
C LEU A 306 -8.51 20.41 -6.93
N ARG A 307 -8.21 19.88 -8.11
CA ARG A 307 -8.79 20.33 -9.38
C ARG A 307 -10.31 20.14 -9.42
N VAL A 308 -10.81 19.03 -8.90
CA VAL A 308 -12.25 18.69 -8.96
C VAL A 308 -13.00 19.14 -7.71
N TYR A 309 -12.45 18.91 -6.51
CA TYR A 309 -13.13 19.15 -5.24
C TYR A 309 -12.68 20.41 -4.50
N GLY A 310 -11.60 21.04 -4.94
CA GLY A 310 -11.01 22.21 -4.28
C GLY A 310 -10.35 21.87 -2.94
N GLY A 311 -9.82 22.90 -2.28
CA GLY A 311 -9.17 22.79 -0.97
C GLY A 311 -10.08 23.14 0.21
N GLY A 312 -11.38 23.38 -0.02
CA GLY A 312 -12.30 23.95 0.97
C GLY A 312 -12.35 23.18 2.29
N GLU A 313 -12.38 21.85 2.21
CA GLU A 313 -12.45 20.96 3.37
C GLU A 313 -11.12 20.74 4.09
N LEU A 314 -9.97 21.20 3.58
CA LEU A 314 -8.71 21.07 4.32
C LEU A 314 -8.71 22.01 5.54
N LYS A 315 -8.21 21.54 6.69
CA LYS A 315 -8.28 22.26 7.97
C LYS A 315 -6.87 22.53 8.54
N PRO A 316 -6.18 23.59 8.09
CA PRO A 316 -4.84 23.92 8.58
C PRO A 316 -4.78 23.95 10.11
N VAL A 317 -3.77 23.28 10.68
CA VAL A 317 -3.60 23.15 12.12
C VAL A 317 -2.81 24.35 12.65
N LYS A 318 -3.37 25.09 13.61
CA LYS A 318 -2.70 26.26 14.23
C LYS A 318 -1.72 25.86 15.34
N LYS A 319 -2.13 24.91 16.19
CA LYS A 319 -1.33 24.29 17.24
C LYS A 319 -1.58 22.78 17.13
N PRO A 320 -0.54 21.93 17.00
CA PRO A 320 -0.74 20.49 16.94
C PRO A 320 -1.47 20.01 18.19
N GLY A 321 -2.55 19.23 18.02
CA GLY A 321 -3.23 18.58 19.14
C GLY A 321 -2.30 17.61 19.89
N ALA A 322 -2.74 17.15 21.07
CA ALA A 322 -2.06 16.08 21.77
C ALA A 322 -1.99 14.84 20.84
N LYS A 323 -0.79 14.27 20.68
CA LYS A 323 -0.65 12.99 19.98
C LYS A 323 -1.49 11.96 20.73
N LYS A 324 -2.22 11.08 20.03
CA LYS A 324 -2.79 9.92 20.71
C LYS A 324 -1.60 9.17 21.30
N ILE A 325 -1.56 9.12 22.63
CA ILE A 325 -0.55 8.36 23.34
C ILE A 325 -0.78 6.93 22.92
N ILE A 326 0.19 6.44 22.17
CA ILE A 326 0.31 5.05 21.77
C ILE A 326 0.75 4.28 23.01
#